data_AF-A0A9E0MZB5-F1
#
_entry.id   AF-A0A9E0MZB5-F1
#
_cell.length_a   1.000
_cell.length_b   1.000
_cell.length_c   1.000
_cell.angle_alpha   90.00
_cell.angle_beta   90.00
_cell.angle_gamma   90.00
#
_symmetry.space_group_name_H-M   'P 1'
#
loop_
_entity.id
_entity.type
_entity.pdbx_description
1 polymer ?
#
loop_
_entity_poly.entity_id
_entity_poly.type
_entity_poly.pdbx_seq_one_letter_code
_entity_poly.pdbx_strand_id
1 'polypeptide(L)'
;MADPILIARNKDTECHLLPALANRHGLITGATGTGKTITLQGLAEGLSNLGVPVFLADIKGDLTGISQVGSMSPKLAAILTERSIEPPAPQSCSTTLWDVFGEQG
;
A
#
# COMPACT_ATOMS: atom_id res chain seq x y z
N MET A 1 -5.17 -18.23 11.45
CA MET A 1 -4.34 -17.04 11.74
C MET A 1 -4.40 -16.18 10.50
N ALA A 2 -4.52 -14.85 10.59
CA ALA A 2 -4.58 -13.99 9.40
C ALA A 2 -3.28 -14.09 8.59
N ASP A 3 -3.38 -14.02 7.27
CA ASP A 3 -2.24 -14.17 6.38
C ASP A 3 -1.24 -13.01 6.55
N PRO A 4 0.08 -13.28 6.55
CA PRO A 4 1.10 -12.24 6.59
C PRO A 4 1.03 -11.29 5.39
N ILE A 5 1.32 -10.01 5.62
CA ILE A 5 1.33 -8.98 4.57
C ILE A 5 2.75 -8.85 4.03
N LEU A 6 2.97 -9.16 2.75
CA LEU A 6 4.27 -8.97 2.09
C LEU A 6 4.56 -7.46 1.93
N ILE A 7 5.66 -6.98 2.53
CA ILE A 7 6.07 -5.57 2.48
C ILE A 7 7.23 -5.34 1.52
N ALA A 8 8.16 -6.29 1.44
CA ALA A 8 9.31 -6.21 0.55
C ALA A 8 9.80 -7.59 0.16
N ARG A 9 10.44 -7.68 -0.99
CA ARG A 9 11.10 -8.89 -1.49
C ARG A 9 12.39 -8.51 -2.19
N ASN A 10 13.42 -9.33 -2.03
CA ASN A 10 14.59 -9.38 -2.90
C ASN A 10 14.75 -10.81 -3.44
N LYS A 11 15.90 -11.13 -4.05
CA LYS A 11 16.15 -12.46 -4.64
C LYS A 11 16.14 -13.60 -3.61
N ASP A 12 16.57 -13.30 -2.38
CA ASP A 12 16.90 -14.31 -1.37
C ASP A 12 15.97 -14.25 -0.15
N THR A 13 15.17 -13.19 0.00
CA THR A 13 14.41 -12.90 1.21
C THR A 13 13.12 -12.16 0.91
N GLU A 14 12.08 -12.58 1.62
CA GLU A 14 10.82 -11.85 1.74
C GLU A 14 10.68 -11.26 3.14
N CYS A 15 10.18 -10.04 3.20
CA CYS A 15 9.86 -9.34 4.43
C CYS A 15 8.35 -9.23 4.55
N HIS A 16 7.82 -9.85 5.61
CA HIS A 16 6.39 -9.91 5.88
C HIS A 16 6.08 -9.18 7.19
N LEU A 17 5.00 -8.41 7.20
CA LEU A 17 4.38 -7.89 8.41
C LEU A 17 3.41 -8.94 8.95
N LEU A 18 3.64 -9.39 10.18
CA LEU A 18 2.73 -10.27 10.89
C LEU A 18 1.54 -9.45 11.43
N PRO A 19 0.28 -9.73 11.03
CA PRO A 19 -0.86 -8.93 11.46
C PRO A 19 -1.02 -8.84 12.98
N ALA A 20 -0.66 -9.92 13.70
CA ALA A 20 -0.68 -9.96 15.16
C ALA A 20 0.29 -8.96 15.84
N LEU A 21 1.28 -8.45 15.11
CA LEU A 21 2.27 -7.48 15.59
C LEU A 21 2.04 -6.08 15.03
N ALA A 22 1.02 -5.88 14.18
CA ALA A 22 0.71 -4.58 13.57
C ALA A 22 0.15 -3.55 14.57
N ASN A 23 -0.16 -3.96 15.80
CA ASN A 23 -0.54 -3.08 16.90
C ASN A 23 0.65 -2.33 17.53
N ARG A 24 1.88 -2.58 17.07
CA ARG A 24 3.07 -1.81 17.45
C ARG A 24 3.27 -0.65 16.48
N HIS A 25 3.61 0.51 17.01
CA HIS A 25 3.92 1.68 16.17
C HIS A 25 5.12 1.41 15.27
N GLY A 26 5.02 1.87 14.02
CA GLY A 26 6.09 1.82 13.03
C GLY A 26 6.41 3.20 12.47
N LEU A 27 7.57 3.33 11.82
CA LEU A 27 8.02 4.56 11.18
C LEU A 27 8.43 4.27 9.74
N ILE A 28 7.77 4.92 8.79
CA ILE A 28 8.20 4.96 7.39
C ILE A 28 8.93 6.28 7.17
N THR A 29 10.22 6.21 6.87
CA THR A 29 11.07 7.38 6.63
C THR A 29 11.89 7.20 5.34
N GLY A 30 12.32 8.30 4.74
CA GLY A 30 13.07 8.30 3.48
C GLY A 30 12.99 9.64 2.76
N ALA A 31 13.87 9.83 1.77
CA ALA A 31 13.90 11.04 0.95
C ALA A 31 12.68 11.14 0.00
N THR A 32 12.50 12.27 -0.65
CA THR A 32 11.48 12.41 -1.70
C THR A 32 11.76 11.44 -2.85
N GLY A 33 10.72 10.78 -3.36
CA GLY A 33 10.86 9.81 -4.44
C GLY A 33 11.31 8.40 -4.03
N THR A 34 11.52 8.12 -2.75
CA THR A 34 11.95 6.77 -2.27
C THR A 34 10.78 5.83 -1.96
N GLY A 35 9.58 6.12 -2.46
CA GLY A 35 8.44 5.20 -2.35
C GLY A 35 7.62 5.25 -1.05
N LYS A 36 7.85 6.22 -0.14
CA LYS A 36 7.09 6.33 1.13
C LYS A 36 5.56 6.21 0.96
N THR A 37 4.99 6.99 0.03
CA THR A 37 3.55 6.99 -0.26
C THR A 37 3.06 5.62 -0.73
N ILE A 38 3.78 5.00 -1.67
CA ILE A 38 3.42 3.68 -2.22
C ILE A 38 3.56 2.59 -1.15
N THR A 39 4.57 2.67 -0.28
CA THR A 39 4.71 1.76 0.86
C THR A 39 3.54 1.89 1.84
N LEU A 40 3.10 3.12 2.13
CA LEU A 40 1.96 3.35 3.00
C LEU A 40 0.65 2.83 2.37
N GLN A 41 0.45 3.04 1.07
CA GLN A 41 -0.69 2.48 0.34
C GLN A 41 -0.69 0.95 0.34
N GLY A 42 0.46 0.31 0.11
CA GLY A 42 0.55 -1.16 0.14
C GLY A 42 0.24 -1.75 1.52
N LEU A 43 0.68 -1.09 2.59
CA LEU A 43 0.30 -1.46 3.96
C LEU A 43 -1.21 -1.30 4.21
N ALA A 44 -1.79 -0.19 3.76
CA ALA A 44 -3.20 0.08 3.91
C ALA A 44 -4.06 -0.92 3.13
N GLU A 45 -3.68 -1.25 1.89
CA GLU A 45 -4.32 -2.27 1.08
C GLU A 45 -4.25 -3.65 1.74
N GLY A 46 -3.06 -4.05 2.22
CA GLY A 46 -2.88 -5.33 2.91
C GLY A 46 -3.75 -5.45 4.16
N LEU A 47 -3.83 -4.39 4.97
CA LEU A 47 -4.70 -4.36 6.15
C LEU A 47 -6.20 -4.36 5.79
N SER A 48 -6.58 -3.57 4.79
CA SER A 48 -7.95 -3.52 4.27
C SER A 48 -8.43 -4.88 3.76
N ASN A 49 -7.57 -5.61 3.04
CA ASN A 49 -7.84 -6.98 2.55
C ASN A 49 -8.04 -7.99 3.69
N LEU A 50 -7.47 -7.74 4.87
CA LEU A 50 -7.72 -8.52 6.09
C LEU A 50 -8.97 -8.07 6.86
N GLY A 51 -9.73 -7.10 6.33
CA GLY A 51 -10.91 -6.53 6.96
C GLY A 51 -10.60 -5.52 8.08
N VAL A 52 -9.36 -5.03 8.16
CA VAL A 52 -8.96 -4.04 9.17
C VAL A 52 -9.23 -2.63 8.63
N PRO A 53 -10.07 -1.81 9.29
CA PRO A 53 -10.26 -0.42 8.88
C PRO A 53 -8.97 0.38 9.05
N VAL A 54 -8.58 1.13 8.01
CA VAL A 54 -7.38 1.97 8.02
C VAL A 54 -7.78 3.43 7.87
N PHE A 55 -7.35 4.26 8.82
CA PHE A 55 -7.49 5.71 8.76
C PHE A 55 -6.16 6.34 8.34
N LEU A 56 -6.17 7.15 7.28
CA LEU A 56 -4.99 7.81 6.72
C LEU A 56 -5.22 9.32 6.61
N ALA A 57 -4.25 10.10 7.08
CA ALA A 57 -4.22 11.54 6.84
C ALA A 57 -3.51 11.81 5.51
N ASP A 58 -4.24 12.28 4.51
CA ASP A 58 -3.68 12.62 3.20
C ASP A 58 -3.50 14.13 3.04
N ILE A 59 -2.31 14.62 3.36
CA ILE A 59 -1.98 16.06 3.30
C ILE A 59 -1.70 16.51 1.86
N LYS A 60 -1.21 15.61 0.99
CA LYS A 60 -0.75 15.94 -0.36
C LYS A 60 -1.73 15.50 -1.45
N GLY A 61 -2.75 14.73 -1.11
CA GLY A 61 -3.68 14.11 -2.05
C GLY A 61 -3.09 12.89 -2.77
N ASP A 62 -1.93 12.38 -2.34
CA ASP A 62 -1.23 11.29 -3.02
C ASP A 62 -1.58 9.88 -2.49
N LEU A 63 -2.36 9.79 -1.40
CA LEU A 63 -2.85 8.52 -0.84
C LEU A 63 -4.22 8.10 -1.39
N THR A 64 -5.10 9.07 -1.70
CA THR A 64 -6.46 8.81 -2.21
C THR A 64 -6.53 7.96 -3.49
N GLY A 65 -5.41 7.84 -4.23
CA GLY A 65 -5.26 6.96 -5.39
C GLY A 65 -5.56 5.48 -5.11
N ILE A 66 -5.50 5.04 -3.85
CA ILE A 66 -5.86 3.67 -3.42
C ILE A 66 -7.33 3.30 -3.72
N SER A 67 -8.20 4.31 -3.91
CA SER A 67 -9.60 4.13 -4.29
C SER A 67 -9.79 3.71 -5.76
N GLN A 68 -8.75 3.84 -6.58
CA GLN A 68 -8.81 3.60 -8.02
C GLN A 68 -8.14 2.27 -8.37
N VAL A 69 -8.67 1.59 -9.39
CA VAL A 69 -8.01 0.40 -9.93
C VAL A 69 -6.74 0.84 -10.64
N GLY A 70 -5.59 0.31 -10.20
CA GLY A 70 -4.30 0.62 -10.80
C GLY A 70 -4.19 0.17 -12.26
N SER A 71 -3.23 0.75 -13.00
CA SER A 71 -2.90 0.32 -14.36
C SER A 71 -1.42 -0.08 -14.46
N MET A 72 -1.15 -1.09 -15.30
CA MET A 72 0.20 -1.59 -15.51
C MET A 72 0.95 -0.70 -16.50
N SER A 73 1.83 0.17 -16.02
CA SER A 73 2.67 0.99 -16.90
C SER A 73 3.78 0.16 -17.57
N PRO A 74 4.27 0.55 -18.77
CA PRO A 74 5.38 -0.15 -19.43
C PRO A 74 6.64 -0.24 -18.55
N LYS A 75 6.92 0.82 -17.78
CA LYS A 75 8.05 0.86 -16.84
C LYS A 75 7.89 -0.16 -15.71
N LEU A 76 6.69 -0.29 -15.14
CA LEU A 76 6.41 -1.26 -14.08
C LEU A 76 6.46 -2.69 -14.62
N ALA A 77 5.88 -2.94 -15.79
CA ALA A 77 5.93 -4.24 -16.46
C ALA A 77 7.38 -4.71 -16.72
N ALA A 78 8.25 -3.79 -17.17
CA ALA A 78 9.67 -4.09 -17.38
C ALA A 78 10.36 -4.49 -16.07
N ILE A 79 10.11 -3.76 -14.98
CA ILE A 79 10.68 -4.07 -13.64
C ILE A 79 10.19 -5.42 -13.13
N LEU A 80 8.91 -5.74 -13.28
CA LEU A 80 8.34 -7.03 -12.87
C LEU A 80 8.95 -8.18 -13.66
N THR A 81 9.12 -8.01 -14.98
CA THR A 81 9.76 -8.99 -15.87
C THR A 81 11.23 -9.22 -15.47
N GLU A 82 12.00 -8.14 -15.31
CA GLU A 82 13.41 -8.20 -14.88
C GLU A 82 13.57 -8.94 -13.56
N ARG A 83 12.62 -8.75 -12.64
CA ARG A 83 12.64 -9.36 -11.30
C ARG A 83 11.95 -10.72 -11.23
N SER A 84 11.42 -11.22 -12.35
CA SER A 84 10.63 -12.46 -12.40
C SER A 84 9.48 -12.49 -11.39
N ILE A 85 8.79 -11.36 -11.24
CA ILE A 85 7.63 -11.20 -10.35
C ILE A 85 6.37 -11.26 -11.20
N GLU A 86 5.46 -12.16 -10.87
CA GLU A 86 4.15 -12.21 -11.50
C GLU A 86 3.37 -10.92 -11.19
N PRO A 87 2.77 -10.26 -12.20
CA PRO A 87 2.05 -9.02 -11.98
C PRO A 87 0.84 -9.26 -11.06
N PRO A 88 0.71 -8.52 -9.95
CA PRO A 88 -0.48 -8.62 -9.11
C PRO A 88 -1.70 -8.14 -9.88
N ALA A 89 -2.86 -8.74 -9.61
CA ALA A 89 -4.12 -8.32 -10.19
C ALA A 89 -4.43 -6.87 -9.73
N PRO A 90 -4.72 -5.94 -10.65
CA PRO A 90 -5.11 -4.59 -10.27
C PRO A 90 -6.40 -4.60 -9.46
N GLN A 91 -6.40 -3.90 -8.33
CA GLN A 91 -7.56 -3.75 -7.47
C GLN A 91 -7.66 -2.32 -6.94
N SER A 92 -8.83 -2.00 -6.38
CA SER A 92 -9.05 -0.80 -5.60
C SER A 92 -9.47 -1.17 -4.18
N CYS A 93 -9.22 -0.27 -3.23
CA CYS A 93 -9.73 -0.40 -1.87
C CYS A 93 -11.05 0.36 -1.71
N SER A 94 -11.99 -0.23 -0.97
CA SER A 94 -13.14 0.52 -0.46
C SER A 94 -12.63 1.70 0.36
N THR A 95 -13.01 2.92 -0.06
CA THR A 95 -12.44 4.15 0.48
C THR A 95 -13.56 5.15 0.72
N THR A 96 -13.56 5.76 1.90
CA THR A 96 -14.41 6.93 2.20
C THR A 96 -13.49 8.09 2.50
N LEU A 97 -13.64 9.18 1.75
CA LEU A 97 -12.89 10.41 1.97
C LEU A 97 -13.62 11.25 3.02
N TRP A 98 -12.85 11.78 3.97
CA TRP A 98 -13.33 12.66 5.02
C TRP A 98 -12.55 13.94 4.92
N ASP A 99 -13.23 15.06 4.85
CA ASP A 99 -12.61 16.35 5.07
C ASP A 99 -12.98 16.91 6.44
N VAL A 100 -12.07 17.70 7.03
CA VAL A 100 -12.19 18.19 8.40
C VAL A 100 -13.37 19.15 8.58
N PHE A 101 -13.79 19.82 7.52
CA PHE A 101 -14.90 20.78 7.46
C PHE A 101 -16.22 20.16 6.95
N GLY A 102 -16.18 18.97 6.33
CA GLY A 102 -17.36 18.27 5.81
C GLY A 102 -17.98 18.90 4.56
N GLU A 103 -17.20 19.64 3.78
CA GLU A 103 -17.58 20.29 2.52
C GLU A 103 -17.39 19.40 1.28
N GLN A 104 -16.39 18.52 1.28
CA GLN A 104 -15.97 17.70 0.14
C GLN A 104 -16.06 16.19 0.41
N GLY A 105 -16.40 15.79 1.64
CA GLY A 105 -16.62 14.39 2.04
C GLY A 105 -16.85 14.23 3.53
#